data_AF-A0A969BM66-F1
#
_entry.id   AF-A0A969BM66-F1
#
_cell.length_a   1.000
_cell.length_b   1.000
_cell.length_c   1.000
_cell.angle_alpha   90.00
_cell.angle_beta   90.00
_cell.angle_gamma   90.00
#
_symmetry.space_group_name_H-M   'P 1'
#
loop_
_entity.id
_entity.type
_entity.pdbx_description
1 polymer ?
#
loop_
_entity_poly.entity_id
_entity_poly.type
_entity_poly.pdbx_seq_one_letter_code
_entity_poly.pdbx_strand_id
1 'polypeptide(L)'
;MKWLWIVALLFLVLAFGVVFVRWFLPVDRQGTNFSQYPGHPEYAAANPSSDALPSNEERQLLRRHMPRFFKTKNGEGPIDFYADYIASGTLRKADGALIASEVTPAVLNANKEDPIVVFEHLPSKRRAPKPAVLARIDRINADEGPLKMPLIVLTYHAVFRHSGLPAGISWWQELGARLVGDAEDWHQLDHYTAVSMLLDASGKPLGLMMMQHNYQRSYLFGEGVELPADGRPLIDIALRSNELYPHKEGRTLRPAVSFLEPRSFAYMIGAASKPMMAASDVTEPDMEASYELRFLPPSDAFYTFKGYLGARRALPGRDGPPGANYNAIPRFKPLGYQIALSYWREGNASDIAAMPKTMDWVEYGAFAQGQAEKFRHNAACFGGGLSNCSPQ
;
A
#
# COMPACT_ATOMS: atom_id res chain seq x y z
N MET A 1 49.30 -1.34 -13.62
CA MET A 1 48.36 -2.40 -13.17
C MET A 1 47.14 -1.87 -12.40
N LYS A 2 47.27 -1.06 -11.33
CA LYS A 2 46.11 -0.55 -10.56
C LYS A 2 45.06 0.21 -11.40
N TRP A 3 45.49 0.96 -12.40
CA TRP A 3 44.60 1.75 -13.28
C TRP A 3 43.69 0.88 -14.17
N LEU A 4 44.19 -0.24 -14.68
CA LEU A 4 43.41 -1.18 -15.50
C LEU A 4 42.29 -1.86 -14.70
N TRP A 5 42.52 -2.15 -13.41
CA TRP A 5 41.49 -2.70 -12.53
C TRP A 5 40.38 -1.70 -12.23
N ILE A 6 40.73 -0.41 -12.06
CA ILE A 6 39.74 0.65 -11.83
C ILE A 6 38.87 0.86 -13.07
N VAL A 7 39.48 0.89 -14.26
CA VAL A 7 38.74 1.03 -15.54
C VAL A 7 37.86 -0.19 -15.82
N ALA A 8 38.36 -1.41 -15.56
CA ALA A 8 37.58 -2.64 -15.72
C ALA A 8 36.40 -2.69 -14.74
N LEU A 9 36.58 -2.26 -13.49
CA LEU A 9 35.52 -2.18 -12.49
C LEU A 9 34.46 -1.14 -12.88
N LEU A 10 34.88 0.03 -13.39
CA LEU A 10 33.95 1.06 -13.91
C LEU A 10 33.17 0.56 -15.12
N PHE A 11 33.81 -0.16 -16.04
CA PHE A 11 33.13 -0.78 -17.17
C PHE A 11 32.15 -1.86 -16.75
N LEU A 12 32.50 -2.68 -15.74
CA LEU A 12 31.59 -3.67 -15.16
C LEU A 12 30.41 -3.00 -14.46
N VAL A 13 30.62 -1.93 -13.69
CA VAL A 13 29.55 -1.17 -13.04
C VAL A 13 28.63 -0.49 -14.06
N LEU A 14 29.19 0.09 -15.13
CA LEU A 14 28.42 0.69 -16.22
C LEU A 14 27.67 -0.37 -17.03
N ALA A 15 28.30 -1.49 -17.36
CA ALA A 15 27.68 -2.59 -18.10
C ALA A 15 26.57 -3.25 -17.27
N PHE A 16 26.80 -3.51 -15.98
CA PHE A 16 25.75 -4.02 -15.09
C PHE A 16 24.65 -2.98 -14.89
N GLY A 17 24.96 -1.69 -14.71
CA GLY A 17 23.96 -0.64 -14.58
C GLY A 17 23.07 -0.51 -15.81
N VAL A 18 23.64 -0.57 -17.02
CA VAL A 18 22.90 -0.52 -18.29
C VAL A 18 22.06 -1.79 -18.53
N VAL A 19 22.59 -2.97 -18.16
CA VAL A 19 21.84 -4.23 -18.24
C VAL A 19 20.70 -4.25 -17.21
N PHE A 20 20.92 -3.71 -16.00
CA PHE A 20 19.89 -3.57 -14.97
C PHE A 20 18.73 -2.70 -15.49
N VAL A 21 19.02 -1.51 -16.02
CA VAL A 21 18.00 -0.59 -16.56
C VAL A 21 17.21 -1.21 -17.71
N ARG A 22 17.82 -2.06 -18.54
CA ARG A 22 17.16 -2.67 -19.71
C ARG A 22 16.26 -3.86 -19.36
N TRP A 23 16.57 -4.61 -18.30
CA TRP A 23 15.75 -5.75 -17.85
C TRP A 23 14.49 -5.33 -17.06
N PHE A 24 14.36 -4.06 -16.69
CA PHE A 24 13.19 -3.49 -16.02
C PHE A 24 12.15 -2.86 -16.96
N LEU A 25 12.27 -3.01 -18.29
CA LEU A 25 11.36 -2.37 -19.24
C LEU A 25 10.61 -3.42 -20.08
N PRO A 26 9.28 -3.48 -19.89
CA PRO A 26 8.43 -2.81 -20.86
C PRO A 26 7.65 -1.69 -20.15
N VAL A 27 8.27 -0.52 -20.01
CA VAL A 27 7.49 0.70 -19.77
C VAL A 27 6.97 1.14 -21.11
N ASP A 28 5.65 1.04 -21.27
CA ASP A 28 4.95 1.80 -22.28
C ASP A 28 5.24 3.29 -22.03
N ARG A 29 6.03 3.92 -22.91
CA ARG A 29 6.44 5.33 -22.83
C ARG A 29 5.27 6.32 -22.98
N GLN A 30 4.04 5.84 -23.01
CA GLN A 30 2.85 6.66 -23.22
C GLN A 30 2.46 7.54 -22.02
N GLY A 31 3.21 7.51 -20.92
CA GLY A 31 2.96 8.39 -19.79
C GLY A 31 1.63 8.10 -19.09
N THR A 32 1.24 6.83 -19.09
CA THR A 32 0.05 6.35 -18.39
C THR A 32 0.40 5.88 -16.97
N ASN A 33 -0.54 6.01 -16.04
CA ASN A 33 -0.49 5.57 -14.66
C ASN A 33 -1.63 4.58 -14.36
N PHE A 34 -1.69 4.15 -13.10
CA PHE A 34 -2.64 3.12 -12.69
C PHE A 34 -4.12 3.53 -12.84
N SER A 35 -4.45 4.82 -12.79
CA SER A 35 -5.84 5.28 -12.98
C SER A 35 -6.37 5.12 -14.41
N GLN A 36 -5.45 5.01 -15.38
CA GLN A 36 -5.78 4.89 -16.81
C GLN A 36 -5.91 3.43 -17.25
N TYR A 37 -5.79 2.46 -16.33
CA TYR A 37 -6.05 1.06 -16.67
C TYR A 37 -7.49 0.88 -17.19
N PRO A 38 -7.69 0.08 -18.26
CA PRO A 38 -9.03 -0.16 -18.81
C PRO A 38 -10.03 -0.65 -17.76
N GLY A 39 -11.24 -0.11 -17.77
CA GLY A 39 -12.32 -0.45 -16.84
C GLY A 39 -12.51 0.51 -15.67
N HIS A 40 -11.54 1.40 -15.38
CA HIS A 40 -11.68 2.36 -14.28
C HIS A 40 -12.79 3.39 -14.52
N PRO A 41 -12.92 4.00 -15.71
CA PRO A 41 -14.03 4.91 -16.00
C PRO A 41 -15.40 4.23 -15.81
N GLU A 42 -15.55 3.02 -16.31
CA GLU A 42 -16.79 2.23 -16.21
C GLU A 42 -17.10 1.88 -14.76
N TYR A 43 -16.08 1.46 -13.99
CA TYR A 43 -16.25 1.16 -12.57
C TYR A 43 -16.64 2.42 -11.78
N ALA A 44 -15.98 3.56 -12.02
CA ALA A 44 -16.27 4.83 -11.35
C ALA A 44 -17.67 5.35 -11.68
N ALA A 45 -18.13 5.18 -12.93
CA ALA A 45 -19.49 5.54 -13.33
C ALA A 45 -20.55 4.66 -12.63
N ALA A 46 -20.26 3.36 -12.46
CA ALA A 46 -21.14 2.45 -11.74
C ALA A 46 -21.09 2.59 -10.21
N ASN A 47 -20.01 3.16 -9.67
CA ASN A 47 -19.76 3.31 -8.24
C ASN A 47 -19.29 4.75 -7.94
N PRO A 48 -20.16 5.76 -8.14
CA PRO A 48 -19.78 7.15 -7.95
C PRO A 48 -19.35 7.40 -6.50
N SER A 49 -18.24 8.12 -6.34
CA SER A 49 -17.74 8.48 -5.01
C SER A 49 -18.63 9.53 -4.36
N SER A 50 -18.93 9.36 -3.07
CA SER A 50 -19.77 10.28 -2.31
C SER A 50 -19.01 11.56 -1.91
N ASP A 51 -19.72 12.69 -1.90
CA ASP A 51 -19.25 13.95 -1.29
C ASP A 51 -19.55 14.02 0.23
N ALA A 52 -20.24 13.02 0.77
CA ALA A 52 -20.58 12.99 2.20
C ALA A 52 -19.35 12.64 3.04
N LEU A 53 -19.09 13.44 4.08
CA LEU A 53 -18.18 13.07 5.15
C LEU A 53 -18.82 11.98 6.03
N PRO A 54 -18.00 11.16 6.73
CA PRO A 54 -18.52 10.23 7.72
C PRO A 54 -19.39 10.94 8.76
N SER A 55 -20.48 10.29 9.18
CA SER A 55 -21.38 10.76 10.24
C SER A 55 -20.67 10.84 11.60
N ASN A 56 -21.31 11.43 12.61
CA ASN A 56 -20.72 11.49 13.95
C ASN A 56 -20.51 10.09 14.55
N GLU A 57 -21.47 9.19 14.36
CA GLU A 57 -21.41 7.79 14.80
C GLU A 57 -20.26 7.05 14.10
N GLU A 58 -20.12 7.25 12.78
CA GLU A 58 -19.02 6.67 12.01
C GLU A 58 -17.66 7.21 12.45
N ARG A 59 -17.54 8.51 12.72
CA ARG A 59 -16.31 9.11 13.27
C ARG A 59 -15.97 8.54 14.64
N GLN A 60 -16.96 8.29 15.49
CA GLN A 60 -16.74 7.65 16.79
C GLN A 60 -16.26 6.20 16.63
N LEU A 61 -16.83 5.45 15.70
CA LEU A 61 -16.38 4.09 15.38
C LEU A 61 -14.94 4.09 14.84
N LEU A 62 -14.60 5.00 13.93
CA LEU A 62 -13.24 5.18 13.41
C LEU A 62 -12.24 5.53 14.52
N ARG A 63 -12.63 6.37 15.49
CA ARG A 63 -11.79 6.72 16.65
C ARG A 63 -11.58 5.54 17.59
N ARG A 64 -12.62 4.74 17.83
CA ARG A 64 -12.56 3.57 18.73
C ARG A 64 -11.54 2.53 18.24
N HIS A 65 -11.50 2.29 16.93
CA HIS A 65 -10.63 1.28 16.31
C HIS A 65 -9.35 1.87 15.68
N MET A 66 -9.01 3.10 16.06
CA MET A 66 -7.84 3.80 15.53
C MET A 66 -6.55 3.00 15.78
N PRO A 67 -5.76 2.66 14.73
CA PRO A 67 -4.54 1.89 14.89
C PRO A 67 -3.51 2.55 15.82
N ARG A 68 -2.63 1.73 16.39
CA ARG A 68 -1.45 2.19 17.12
C ARG A 68 -0.25 1.96 16.22
N PHE A 69 0.20 3.02 15.56
CA PHE A 69 1.36 2.94 14.67
C PHE A 69 2.65 3.02 15.47
N PHE A 70 3.56 2.09 15.27
CA PHE A 70 4.89 2.08 15.86
C PHE A 70 5.94 2.37 14.80
N LYS A 71 6.93 3.17 15.17
CA LYS A 71 8.05 3.56 14.32
C LYS A 71 9.35 3.51 15.11
N THR A 72 10.47 3.63 14.42
CA THR A 72 11.76 3.81 15.09
C THR A 72 11.83 5.15 15.81
N LYS A 73 12.70 5.22 16.81
CA LYS A 73 12.91 6.44 17.62
C LYS A 73 13.17 7.70 16.79
N ASN A 74 13.86 7.55 15.66
CA ASN A 74 14.23 8.64 14.76
C ASN A 74 13.44 8.65 13.44
N GLY A 75 12.55 7.69 13.22
CA GLY A 75 11.74 7.62 12.01
C GLY A 75 10.71 8.75 11.96
N GLU A 76 10.42 9.26 10.76
CA GLU A 76 9.24 10.12 10.56
C GLU A 76 7.97 9.25 10.74
N GLY A 77 6.92 9.84 11.29
CA GLY A 77 5.61 9.19 11.35
C GLY A 77 4.74 9.59 10.17
N PRO A 78 3.44 9.24 10.18
CA PRO A 78 2.48 9.82 9.26
C PRO A 78 2.50 11.35 9.31
N ILE A 79 2.22 12.02 8.20
CA ILE A 79 2.13 13.48 8.06
C ILE A 79 0.75 13.88 7.53
N ASP A 80 0.36 15.16 7.67
CA ASP A 80 -0.89 15.64 7.11
C ASP A 80 -0.77 15.81 5.58
N PHE A 81 -1.63 15.10 4.83
CA PHE A 81 -1.63 15.12 3.38
C PHE A 81 -1.73 16.55 2.82
N TYR A 82 -2.63 17.37 3.35
CA TYR A 82 -2.80 18.71 2.80
C TYR A 82 -1.86 19.73 3.42
N ALA A 83 -1.72 19.72 4.75
CA ALA A 83 -0.98 20.75 5.46
C ALA A 83 0.54 20.59 5.35
N ASP A 84 1.04 19.38 5.10
CA ASP A 84 2.47 19.08 5.01
C ASP A 84 2.88 18.61 3.60
N TYR A 85 2.18 17.63 3.01
CA TYR A 85 2.57 17.06 1.71
C TYR A 85 2.20 17.96 0.53
N ILE A 86 0.91 18.25 0.33
CA ILE A 86 0.40 19.07 -0.79
C ILE A 86 0.83 20.53 -0.68
N ALA A 87 0.81 21.11 0.52
CA ALA A 87 1.29 22.47 0.74
C ALA A 87 2.79 22.66 0.44
N SER A 88 3.55 21.57 0.34
CA SER A 88 4.98 21.59 0.01
C SER A 88 5.22 21.07 -1.40
N GLY A 89 4.53 21.58 -2.42
CA GLY A 89 4.75 21.13 -3.79
C GLY A 89 4.14 22.05 -4.84
N THR A 90 4.26 21.64 -6.10
CA THR A 90 3.72 22.38 -7.25
C THR A 90 2.88 21.46 -8.13
N LEU A 91 1.91 22.02 -8.84
CA LEU A 91 1.06 21.30 -9.77
C LEU A 91 1.38 21.72 -11.21
N ARG A 92 1.58 20.75 -12.10
CA ARG A 92 2.00 20.96 -13.48
C ARG A 92 1.21 20.10 -14.46
N LYS A 93 1.17 20.51 -15.72
CA LYS A 93 0.74 19.67 -16.85
C LYS A 93 1.87 18.75 -17.31
N ALA A 94 1.55 17.79 -18.19
CA ALA A 94 2.54 16.87 -18.75
C ALA A 94 3.65 17.54 -19.59
N ASP A 95 3.41 18.72 -20.15
CA ASP A 95 4.43 19.51 -20.85
C ASP A 95 5.33 20.34 -19.90
N GLY A 96 5.12 20.22 -18.58
CA GLY A 96 5.83 20.96 -17.55
C GLY A 96 5.26 22.34 -17.24
N ALA A 97 4.21 22.79 -17.96
CA ALA A 97 3.57 24.06 -17.72
C ALA A 97 3.00 24.11 -16.29
N LEU A 98 3.32 25.19 -15.58
CA LEU A 98 2.89 25.39 -14.20
C LEU A 98 1.38 25.67 -14.15
N ILE A 99 0.64 24.88 -13.37
CA ILE A 99 -0.76 25.13 -13.02
C ILE A 99 -0.82 25.97 -11.75
N ALA A 100 -0.07 25.56 -10.71
CA ALA A 100 0.00 26.28 -9.44
C ALA A 100 1.36 26.05 -8.74
N SER A 101 1.97 27.14 -8.27
CA SER A 101 3.15 27.09 -7.39
C SER A 101 2.80 26.87 -5.92
N GLU A 102 1.55 27.14 -5.55
CA GLU A 102 1.00 26.90 -4.21
C GLU A 102 -0.25 26.04 -4.36
N VAL A 103 -0.13 24.76 -4.04
CA VAL A 103 -1.23 23.80 -4.23
C VAL A 103 -2.10 23.78 -2.97
N THR A 104 -3.38 24.10 -3.14
CA THR A 104 -4.38 24.01 -2.09
C THR A 104 -5.30 22.81 -2.34
N PRO A 105 -6.09 22.37 -1.33
CA PRO A 105 -7.10 21.32 -1.54
C PRO A 105 -8.06 21.64 -2.70
N ALA A 106 -8.46 22.90 -2.85
CA ALA A 106 -9.35 23.35 -3.92
C ALA A 106 -8.68 23.24 -5.30
N VAL A 107 -7.42 23.66 -5.42
CA VAL A 107 -6.65 23.54 -6.67
C VAL A 107 -6.47 22.08 -7.06
N LEU A 108 -6.11 21.21 -6.11
CA LEU A 108 -5.93 19.79 -6.39
C LEU A 108 -7.24 19.12 -6.82
N ASN A 109 -8.35 19.39 -6.11
CA ASN A 109 -9.67 18.87 -6.46
C ASN A 109 -10.18 19.37 -7.81
N ALA A 110 -9.90 20.61 -8.20
CA ALA A 110 -10.28 21.16 -9.50
C ALA A 110 -9.58 20.45 -10.69
N ASN A 111 -8.46 19.78 -10.43
CA ASN A 111 -7.65 19.10 -11.45
C ASN A 111 -7.68 17.57 -11.32
N LYS A 112 -8.46 17.00 -10.40
CA LYS A 112 -8.42 15.56 -10.07
C LYS A 112 -8.85 14.64 -11.21
N GLU A 113 -9.62 15.15 -12.16
CA GLU A 113 -10.10 14.37 -13.31
C GLU A 113 -9.11 14.34 -14.48
N ASP A 114 -8.04 15.14 -14.44
CA ASP A 114 -7.05 15.22 -15.50
C ASP A 114 -5.89 14.23 -15.26
N PRO A 115 -5.78 13.15 -16.06
CA PRO A 115 -4.82 12.09 -15.82
C PRO A 115 -3.38 12.46 -16.20
N ILE A 116 -3.16 13.60 -16.86
CA ILE A 116 -1.83 14.05 -17.26
C ILE A 116 -1.24 15.11 -16.31
N VAL A 117 -1.99 15.51 -15.28
CA VAL A 117 -1.52 16.45 -14.26
C VAL A 117 -0.57 15.77 -13.29
N VAL A 118 0.48 16.48 -12.90
CA VAL A 118 1.55 16.00 -12.02
C VAL A 118 1.70 16.95 -10.84
N PHE A 119 1.59 16.41 -9.63
CA PHE A 119 1.99 17.08 -8.40
C PHE A 119 3.44 16.73 -8.06
N GLU A 120 4.32 17.72 -8.02
CA GLU A 120 5.71 17.53 -7.62
C GLU A 120 5.90 17.93 -6.16
N HIS A 121 6.14 16.95 -5.29
CA HIS A 121 6.46 17.21 -3.88
C HIS A 121 7.87 17.80 -3.75
N LEU A 122 7.98 18.90 -3.01
CA LEU A 122 9.18 19.65 -2.69
C LEU A 122 9.41 19.61 -1.17
N PRO A 123 10.01 18.53 -0.66
CA PRO A 123 10.09 18.27 0.78
C PRO A 123 10.85 19.38 1.51
N SER A 124 10.16 20.13 2.36
CA SER A 124 10.76 21.20 3.17
C SER A 124 11.14 20.71 4.55
N LYS A 125 12.45 20.63 4.84
CA LYS A 125 12.97 20.27 6.18
C LYS A 125 12.72 21.34 7.25
N ARG A 126 12.16 22.51 6.89
CA ARG A 126 12.04 23.66 7.79
C ARG A 126 10.86 23.58 8.74
N ARG A 127 9.86 22.75 8.44
CA ARG A 127 8.63 22.62 9.25
C ARG A 127 8.52 21.20 9.79
N ALA A 128 8.39 21.09 11.11
CA ALA A 128 8.01 19.84 11.74
C ALA A 128 6.60 19.44 11.24
N PRO A 129 6.42 18.21 10.75
CA PRO A 129 5.12 17.77 10.26
C PRO A 129 4.09 17.75 11.38
N LYS A 130 2.81 17.84 11.01
CA LYS A 130 1.68 17.61 11.91
C LYS A 130 1.15 16.20 11.64
N PRO A 131 1.43 15.22 12.51
CA PRO A 131 1.03 13.86 12.21
C PRO A 131 -0.48 13.70 12.11
N ALA A 132 -0.94 13.20 10.98
CA ALA A 132 -2.35 12.93 10.73
C ALA A 132 -2.51 11.67 9.90
N VAL A 133 -3.69 11.06 10.04
CA VAL A 133 -4.10 9.87 9.30
C VAL A 133 -5.50 10.12 8.76
N LEU A 134 -5.68 9.89 7.46
CA LEU A 134 -6.96 10.06 6.79
C LEU A 134 -7.79 8.80 7.01
N ALA A 135 -8.94 8.94 7.66
CA ALA A 135 -9.81 7.83 7.98
C ALA A 135 -11.10 7.88 7.15
N ARG A 136 -11.55 6.71 6.69
CA ARG A 136 -12.85 6.54 6.04
C ARG A 136 -13.49 5.22 6.43
N ILE A 137 -14.78 5.12 6.13
CA ILE A 137 -15.59 3.93 6.36
C ILE A 137 -16.24 3.51 5.05
N ASP A 138 -16.13 2.23 4.74
CA ASP A 138 -16.80 1.59 3.62
C ASP A 138 -17.68 0.45 4.16
N ARG A 139 -18.68 0.03 3.39
CA ARG A 139 -19.56 -1.11 3.73
C ARG A 139 -19.62 -2.05 2.54
N ILE A 140 -19.51 -3.34 2.84
CA ILE A 140 -19.65 -4.41 1.86
C ILE A 140 -20.96 -5.11 2.14
N ASN A 141 -21.81 -5.26 1.13
CA ASN A 141 -23.04 -6.02 1.26
C ASN A 141 -22.77 -7.52 1.04
N ALA A 142 -23.64 -8.38 1.59
CA ALA A 142 -23.47 -9.83 1.52
C ALA A 142 -23.58 -10.40 0.09
N ASP A 143 -24.13 -9.65 -0.85
CA ASP A 143 -24.24 -10.02 -2.26
C ASP A 143 -23.01 -9.61 -3.08
N GLU A 144 -22.16 -8.72 -2.55
CA GLU A 144 -21.01 -8.16 -3.25
C GLU A 144 -19.77 -9.06 -3.17
N GLY A 145 -19.30 -9.50 -4.35
CA GLY A 145 -18.04 -10.23 -4.47
C GLY A 145 -18.05 -11.65 -3.87
N PRO A 146 -16.86 -12.24 -3.66
CA PRO A 146 -16.73 -13.64 -3.27
C PRO A 146 -16.92 -13.87 -1.77
N LEU A 147 -16.78 -12.83 -0.93
CA LEU A 147 -16.87 -12.97 0.54
C LEU A 147 -18.25 -13.35 1.03
N LYS A 148 -19.33 -13.00 0.33
CA LYS A 148 -20.71 -13.33 0.71
C LYS A 148 -21.06 -13.09 2.18
N MET A 149 -20.53 -12.00 2.73
CA MET A 149 -20.62 -11.63 4.14
C MET A 149 -20.70 -10.10 4.22
N PRO A 150 -21.65 -9.53 4.99
CA PRO A 150 -21.70 -8.10 5.20
C PRO A 150 -20.55 -7.66 6.12
N LEU A 151 -19.83 -6.61 5.73
CA LEU A 151 -18.69 -6.08 6.49
C LEU A 151 -18.74 -4.56 6.58
N ILE A 152 -18.23 -4.04 7.69
CA ILE A 152 -17.86 -2.63 7.84
C ILE A 152 -16.34 -2.56 7.76
N VAL A 153 -15.82 -1.73 6.85
CA VAL A 153 -14.38 -1.60 6.61
C VAL A 153 -13.93 -0.21 7.01
N LEU A 154 -13.11 -0.12 8.05
CA LEU A 154 -12.55 1.14 8.54
C LEU A 154 -11.13 1.30 8.00
N THR A 155 -10.92 2.19 7.03
CA THR A 155 -9.62 2.36 6.39
C THR A 155 -8.91 3.60 6.90
N TYR A 156 -7.64 3.44 7.25
CA TYR A 156 -6.74 4.46 7.80
C TYR A 156 -5.54 4.61 6.87
N HIS A 157 -5.48 5.72 6.14
CA HIS A 157 -4.38 6.04 5.24
C HIS A 157 -3.33 6.88 5.96
N ALA A 158 -2.11 6.36 6.01
CA ALA A 158 -0.93 7.06 6.50
C ALA A 158 -0.17 7.62 5.30
N VAL A 159 0.11 8.93 5.33
CA VAL A 159 0.92 9.61 4.31
C VAL A 159 2.31 9.87 4.87
N PHE A 160 3.33 9.66 4.05
CA PHE A 160 4.74 9.86 4.38
C PHE A 160 5.36 10.86 3.42
N ARG A 161 6.32 11.65 3.92
CA ARG A 161 7.03 12.65 3.12
C ARG A 161 7.88 12.02 2.03
N HIS A 162 8.47 10.88 2.34
CA HIS A 162 9.37 10.11 1.50
C HIS A 162 9.04 8.64 1.66
N SER A 163 9.17 7.86 0.60
CA SER A 163 9.24 6.40 0.68
C SER A 163 10.42 5.87 -0.13
N GLY A 164 11.24 5.06 0.54
CA GLY A 164 12.49 4.53 0.05
C GLY A 164 12.43 3.06 -0.34
N LEU A 165 13.59 2.50 -0.65
CA LEU A 165 13.75 1.06 -0.83
C LEU A 165 13.67 0.33 0.52
N PRO A 166 13.30 -0.96 0.53
CA PRO A 166 13.35 -1.78 1.73
C PRO A 166 14.72 -1.72 2.42
N ALA A 167 14.73 -1.51 3.74
CA ALA A 167 15.98 -1.34 4.48
C ALA A 167 16.88 -2.59 4.52
N GLY A 168 16.34 -3.78 4.23
CA GLY A 168 17.04 -5.06 4.20
C GLY A 168 17.47 -5.52 2.78
N ILE A 169 17.70 -4.58 1.85
CA ILE A 169 18.34 -4.91 0.57
C ILE A 169 19.82 -5.24 0.75
N SER A 170 20.37 -6.03 -0.17
CA SER A 170 21.80 -6.37 -0.17
C SER A 170 22.66 -5.16 -0.53
N TRP A 171 23.93 -5.17 -0.09
CA TRP A 171 24.85 -4.04 -0.29
C TRP A 171 25.04 -3.63 -1.75
N TRP A 172 25.01 -4.59 -2.69
CA TRP A 172 25.18 -4.31 -4.11
C TRP A 172 23.91 -3.72 -4.73
N GLN A 173 22.72 -4.10 -4.24
CA GLN A 173 21.45 -3.49 -4.63
C GLN A 173 21.39 -2.03 -4.16
N GLU A 174 21.78 -1.79 -2.91
CA GLU A 174 21.86 -0.44 -2.33
C GLU A 174 22.85 0.43 -3.12
N LEU A 175 24.03 -0.10 -3.46
CA LEU A 175 25.01 0.62 -4.29
C LEU A 175 24.43 0.95 -5.66
N GLY A 176 23.83 -0.03 -6.35
CA GLY A 176 23.21 0.17 -7.66
C GLY A 176 22.08 1.22 -7.63
N ALA A 177 21.24 1.18 -6.60
CA ALA A 177 20.20 2.17 -6.38
C ALA A 177 20.79 3.57 -6.20
N ARG A 178 21.75 3.75 -5.29
CA ARG A 178 22.37 5.05 -5.01
C ARG A 178 23.06 5.69 -6.21
N LEU A 179 23.48 4.90 -7.20
CA LEU A 179 24.07 5.42 -8.43
C LEU A 179 23.03 6.08 -9.35
N VAL A 180 21.75 5.73 -9.23
CA VAL A 180 20.68 6.22 -10.12
C VAL A 180 19.57 6.99 -9.41
N GLY A 181 19.62 7.10 -8.08
CA GLY A 181 18.81 8.06 -7.32
C GLY A 181 18.87 7.86 -5.80
N ASP A 182 18.04 8.59 -5.06
CA ASP A 182 17.99 8.48 -3.60
C ASP A 182 17.28 7.20 -3.17
N ALA A 183 17.92 6.42 -2.29
CA ALA A 183 17.40 5.17 -1.77
C ALA A 183 16.43 5.37 -0.59
N GLU A 184 16.39 6.56 0.00
CA GLU A 184 15.43 6.99 1.03
C GLU A 184 14.16 7.62 0.42
N ASP A 185 14.25 8.13 -0.82
CA ASP A 185 13.13 8.64 -1.62
C ASP A 185 13.18 7.99 -3.00
N TRP A 186 12.78 6.72 -3.03
CA TRP A 186 12.80 5.88 -4.22
C TRP A 186 11.40 5.63 -4.77
N HIS A 187 10.52 5.07 -3.93
CA HIS A 187 9.20 4.55 -4.29
C HIS A 187 8.10 5.55 -3.95
N GLN A 188 7.91 6.55 -4.82
CA GLN A 188 6.86 7.53 -4.56
C GLN A 188 5.46 6.94 -4.55
N LEU A 189 5.24 5.82 -5.25
CA LEU A 189 4.01 5.01 -5.20
C LEU A 189 3.56 4.70 -3.77
N ASP A 190 4.52 4.53 -2.84
CA ASP A 190 4.26 4.13 -1.46
C ASP A 190 4.30 5.35 -0.50
N HIS A 191 4.17 6.57 -1.02
CA HIS A 191 4.03 7.79 -0.19
C HIS A 191 2.76 7.83 0.63
N TYR A 192 1.78 6.98 0.32
CA TYR A 192 0.74 6.67 1.27
C TYR A 192 0.42 5.18 1.22
N THR A 193 0.15 4.63 2.40
CA THR A 193 -0.23 3.24 2.59
C THR A 193 -1.45 3.21 3.51
N ALA A 194 -2.10 2.05 3.61
CA ALA A 194 -3.34 1.93 4.35
C ALA A 194 -3.40 0.65 5.16
N VAL A 195 -4.05 0.75 6.32
CA VAL A 195 -4.56 -0.38 7.08
C VAL A 195 -6.08 -0.25 7.18
N SER A 196 -6.78 -1.33 6.90
CA SER A 196 -8.23 -1.43 7.01
C SER A 196 -8.59 -2.41 8.12
N MET A 197 -9.32 -1.95 9.13
CA MET A 197 -9.95 -2.82 10.13
C MET A 197 -11.24 -3.38 9.54
N LEU A 198 -11.38 -4.70 9.60
CA LEU A 198 -12.56 -5.42 9.13
C LEU A 198 -13.46 -5.70 10.33
N LEU A 199 -14.70 -5.22 10.30
CA LEU A 199 -15.72 -5.53 11.29
C LEU A 199 -16.86 -6.30 10.64
N ASP A 200 -17.51 -7.20 11.40
CA ASP A 200 -18.76 -7.79 10.98
C ASP A 200 -19.92 -6.78 11.03
N ALA A 201 -21.13 -7.21 10.63
CA ALA A 201 -22.33 -6.38 10.64
C ALA A 201 -22.74 -5.89 12.05
N SER A 202 -22.26 -6.54 13.12
CA SER A 202 -22.49 -6.10 14.51
C SER A 202 -21.44 -5.09 15.01
N GLY A 203 -20.42 -4.81 14.20
CA GLY A 203 -19.29 -3.95 14.57
C GLY A 203 -18.19 -4.68 15.33
N LYS A 204 -18.21 -6.02 15.38
CA LYS A 204 -17.15 -6.81 16.02
C LYS A 204 -15.93 -6.90 15.10
N PRO A 205 -14.70 -6.63 15.60
CA PRO A 205 -13.49 -6.80 14.80
C PRO A 205 -13.25 -8.26 14.40
N LEU A 206 -13.01 -8.48 13.11
CA LEU A 206 -12.66 -9.76 12.51
C LEU A 206 -11.18 -9.85 12.13
N GLY A 207 -10.61 -8.75 11.63
CA GLY A 207 -9.25 -8.78 11.11
C GLY A 207 -8.77 -7.46 10.53
N LEU A 208 -7.68 -7.53 9.77
CA LEU A 208 -7.02 -6.41 9.11
C LEU A 208 -6.79 -6.73 7.64
N MET A 209 -6.82 -5.69 6.79
CA MET A 209 -6.22 -5.71 5.46
C MET A 209 -5.18 -4.59 5.39
N MET A 210 -3.96 -4.88 4.95
CA MET A 210 -2.86 -3.92 4.87
C MET A 210 -2.34 -3.82 3.46
N MET A 211 -2.05 -2.59 3.02
CA MET A 211 -1.26 -2.34 1.81
C MET A 211 0.23 -2.55 2.14
N GLN A 212 0.90 -3.32 1.28
CA GLN A 212 2.29 -3.73 1.41
C GLN A 212 2.92 -3.73 0.02
N HIS A 213 3.72 -2.73 -0.31
CA HIS A 213 4.25 -2.48 -1.65
C HIS A 213 3.09 -2.46 -2.66
N ASN A 214 3.28 -3.13 -3.81
CA ASN A 214 2.27 -3.27 -4.85
C ASN A 214 1.26 -4.41 -4.58
N TYR A 215 1.08 -4.84 -3.33
CA TYR A 215 0.08 -5.85 -2.97
C TYR A 215 -0.63 -5.52 -1.66
N GLN A 216 -1.62 -6.34 -1.35
CA GLN A 216 -2.36 -6.28 -0.09
C GLN A 216 -2.24 -7.61 0.64
N ARG A 217 -2.39 -7.57 1.95
CA ARG A 217 -2.49 -8.77 2.79
C ARG A 217 -3.58 -8.65 3.83
N SER A 218 -4.44 -9.65 3.89
CA SER A 218 -5.50 -9.79 4.89
C SER A 218 -5.11 -10.77 5.97
N TYR A 219 -5.48 -10.44 7.21
CA TYR A 219 -5.19 -11.19 8.43
C TYR A 219 -6.47 -11.28 9.26
N LEU A 220 -6.66 -12.38 9.98
CA LEU A 220 -7.71 -12.52 10.98
C LEU A 220 -7.15 -12.40 12.39
N PHE A 221 -7.91 -11.75 13.27
CA PHE A 221 -7.58 -11.71 14.69
C PHE A 221 -7.69 -13.12 15.30
N GLY A 222 -6.67 -13.53 16.06
CA GLY A 222 -6.57 -14.87 16.65
C GLY A 222 -5.91 -15.92 15.77
N GLU A 223 -5.60 -15.61 14.51
CA GLU A 223 -4.85 -16.51 13.61
C GLU A 223 -3.40 -16.06 13.41
N GLY A 224 -3.22 -14.87 12.84
CA GLY A 224 -1.89 -14.33 12.49
C GLY A 224 -1.63 -12.94 13.05
N VAL A 225 -2.63 -12.35 13.71
CA VAL A 225 -2.53 -11.06 14.39
C VAL A 225 -3.39 -11.10 15.65
N GLU A 226 -2.90 -10.47 16.72
CA GLU A 226 -3.66 -10.33 17.96
C GLU A 226 -4.40 -9.00 17.99
N LEU A 227 -5.62 -9.00 18.54
CA LEU A 227 -6.35 -7.77 18.84
C LEU A 227 -6.11 -7.41 20.31
N PRO A 228 -5.46 -6.26 20.61
CA PRO A 228 -5.32 -5.82 21.99
C PRO A 228 -6.67 -5.54 22.65
N ALA A 229 -6.68 -5.58 23.99
CA ALA A 229 -7.90 -5.40 24.78
C ALA A 229 -8.59 -4.03 24.59
N ASP A 230 -7.84 -3.00 24.19
CA ASP A 230 -8.39 -1.68 23.88
C ASP A 230 -9.05 -1.61 22.49
N GLY A 231 -9.02 -2.71 21.72
CA GLY A 231 -9.65 -2.82 20.40
C GLY A 231 -8.90 -2.08 19.29
N ARG A 232 -7.66 -1.63 19.55
CA ARG A 232 -6.84 -0.87 18.60
C ARG A 232 -5.69 -1.74 18.08
N PRO A 233 -5.64 -2.04 16.77
CA PRO A 233 -4.60 -2.90 16.23
C PRO A 233 -3.22 -2.23 16.32
N LEU A 234 -2.19 -3.03 16.63
CA LEU A 234 -0.80 -2.57 16.68
C LEU A 234 -0.15 -2.78 15.31
N ILE A 235 0.40 -1.71 14.74
CA ILE A 235 0.93 -1.70 13.37
C ILE A 235 2.34 -1.13 13.38
N ASP A 236 3.30 -1.87 12.85
CA ASP A 236 4.67 -1.39 12.65
C ASP A 236 4.79 -0.68 11.30
N ILE A 237 5.51 0.43 11.28
CA ILE A 237 5.95 1.14 10.07
C ILE A 237 7.37 0.67 9.74
N ALA A 238 7.56 0.16 8.52
CA ALA A 238 8.86 -0.28 8.04
C ALA A 238 9.84 0.90 7.88
N LEU A 239 11.10 0.63 8.19
CA LEU A 239 12.22 1.52 7.91
C LEU A 239 12.31 1.79 6.41
N ARG A 240 12.39 3.08 6.06
CA ARG A 240 12.59 3.63 4.71
C ARG A 240 11.38 3.49 3.79
N SER A 241 10.84 2.29 3.61
CA SER A 241 9.69 2.04 2.71
C SER A 241 8.34 2.47 3.29
N ASN A 242 8.26 2.67 4.61
CA ASN A 242 7.04 3.02 5.36
C ASN A 242 5.88 2.02 5.25
N GLU A 243 6.14 0.82 4.74
CA GLU A 243 5.15 -0.24 4.63
C GLU A 243 4.60 -0.67 5.99
N LEU A 244 3.34 -1.09 6.00
CA LEU A 244 2.64 -1.43 7.23
C LEU A 244 2.66 -2.94 7.49
N TYR A 245 2.99 -3.31 8.72
CA TYR A 245 3.03 -4.71 9.16
C TYR A 245 2.31 -4.92 10.49
N PRO A 246 1.74 -6.11 10.76
CA PRO A 246 1.29 -6.44 12.10
C PRO A 246 2.45 -6.34 13.08
N HIS A 247 2.24 -5.73 14.24
CA HIS A 247 3.27 -5.52 15.24
C HIS A 247 4.00 -6.80 15.63
N LYS A 248 5.33 -6.72 15.74
CA LYS A 248 6.16 -7.72 16.42
C LYS A 248 7.17 -7.02 17.29
N GLU A 249 7.34 -7.48 18.53
CA GLU A 249 8.34 -6.91 19.42
C GLU A 249 9.75 -7.00 18.83
N GLY A 250 10.51 -5.91 18.97
CA GLY A 250 11.88 -5.83 18.51
C GLY A 250 12.04 -5.76 16.99
N ARG A 251 13.31 -5.74 16.57
CA ARG A 251 13.66 -5.58 15.16
C ARG A 251 13.32 -6.83 14.36
N THR A 252 12.49 -6.70 13.32
CA THR A 252 12.01 -7.82 12.51
C THR A 252 12.29 -7.62 11.03
N LEU A 253 12.76 -8.67 10.34
CA LEU A 253 12.82 -8.72 8.88
C LEU A 253 11.48 -9.21 8.32
N ARG A 254 10.93 -8.48 7.36
CA ARG A 254 9.67 -8.81 6.69
C ARG A 254 9.96 -9.09 5.21
N PRO A 255 9.54 -10.24 4.65
CA PRO A 255 9.67 -10.47 3.22
C PRO A 255 9.03 -9.33 2.43
N ALA A 256 9.72 -8.87 1.38
CA ALA A 256 9.27 -7.78 0.52
C ALA A 256 9.60 -8.10 -0.94
N VAL A 257 8.62 -7.89 -1.82
CA VAL A 257 8.73 -8.15 -3.26
C VAL A 257 8.01 -7.04 -4.01
N SER A 258 8.55 -6.65 -5.18
CA SER A 258 7.94 -5.58 -5.97
C SER A 258 6.60 -5.99 -6.58
N PHE A 259 6.42 -7.27 -6.93
CA PHE A 259 5.15 -7.79 -7.48
C PHE A 259 4.89 -9.20 -6.98
N LEU A 260 3.62 -9.53 -6.81
CA LEU A 260 3.18 -10.90 -6.53
C LEU A 260 3.06 -11.69 -7.85
N GLU A 261 3.96 -12.64 -8.00
CA GLU A 261 4.00 -13.67 -9.03
C GLU A 261 4.13 -15.03 -8.32
N PRO A 262 3.87 -16.17 -8.97
CA PRO A 262 3.87 -17.47 -8.28
C PRO A 262 5.14 -17.74 -7.46
N ARG A 263 6.32 -17.37 -7.99
CA ARG A 263 7.60 -17.53 -7.29
C ARG A 263 7.78 -16.57 -6.12
N SER A 264 7.43 -15.29 -6.28
CA SER A 264 7.57 -14.31 -5.22
C SER A 264 6.53 -14.54 -4.12
N PHE A 265 5.31 -14.95 -4.47
CA PHE A 265 4.28 -15.39 -3.54
C PHE A 265 4.74 -16.59 -2.70
N ALA A 266 5.31 -17.63 -3.33
CA ALA A 266 5.88 -18.77 -2.61
C ALA A 266 6.97 -18.35 -1.62
N TYR A 267 7.78 -17.33 -1.95
CA TYR A 267 8.73 -16.75 -1.00
C TYR A 267 8.04 -15.98 0.14
N MET A 268 7.04 -15.15 -0.18
CA MET A 268 6.30 -14.35 0.79
C MET A 268 5.59 -15.19 1.86
N ILE A 269 5.13 -16.39 1.51
CA ILE A 269 4.52 -17.35 2.44
C ILE A 269 5.52 -18.34 3.04
N GLY A 270 6.82 -18.19 2.79
CA GLY A 270 7.87 -19.03 3.39
C GLY A 270 8.03 -20.42 2.77
N ALA A 271 7.48 -20.66 1.59
CA ALA A 271 7.54 -21.94 0.87
C ALA A 271 8.74 -22.09 -0.06
N ALA A 272 9.43 -20.99 -0.37
CA ALA A 272 10.52 -20.95 -1.33
C ALA A 272 11.68 -20.07 -0.86
N SER A 273 12.85 -20.31 -1.44
CA SER A 273 14.03 -19.47 -1.25
C SER A 273 13.79 -18.04 -1.75
N LYS A 274 14.40 -17.07 -1.08
CA LYS A 274 14.41 -15.64 -1.48
C LYS A 274 14.83 -15.47 -2.95
N PRO A 275 13.96 -14.92 -3.82
CA PRO A 275 14.33 -14.52 -5.18
C PRO A 275 15.46 -13.49 -5.15
N MET A 276 16.32 -13.48 -6.17
CA MET A 276 17.46 -12.55 -6.26
C MET A 276 17.05 -11.08 -6.09
N MET A 277 15.89 -10.71 -6.63
CA MET A 277 15.36 -9.35 -6.63
C MET A 277 14.38 -9.06 -5.48
N ALA A 278 14.15 -10.04 -4.59
CA ALA A 278 13.39 -9.82 -3.39
C ALA A 278 14.26 -9.12 -2.34
N ALA A 279 13.60 -8.40 -1.45
CA ALA A 279 14.21 -7.66 -0.37
C ALA A 279 13.63 -8.11 0.98
N SER A 280 14.02 -7.41 2.02
CA SER A 280 13.30 -7.48 3.28
C SER A 280 13.06 -6.07 3.78
N ASP A 281 11.82 -5.77 4.10
CA ASP A 281 11.56 -4.63 4.96
C ASP A 281 12.05 -4.92 6.37
N VAL A 282 12.28 -3.85 7.12
CA VAL A 282 12.75 -3.95 8.49
C VAL A 282 11.86 -3.09 9.36
N THR A 283 11.19 -3.70 10.33
CA THR A 283 10.44 -2.97 11.36
C THR A 283 11.25 -2.94 12.65
N GLU A 284 11.16 -1.85 13.39
CA GLU A 284 11.80 -1.68 14.71
C GLU A 284 10.90 -0.74 15.54
N PRO A 285 9.92 -1.30 16.26
CA PRO A 285 8.82 -0.54 16.86
C PRO A 285 9.21 0.09 18.21
N ASP A 286 10.12 1.06 18.18
CA ASP A 286 10.63 1.72 19.38
C ASP A 286 9.61 2.64 20.06
N MET A 287 8.77 3.31 19.27
CA MET A 287 7.85 4.33 19.78
C MET A 287 6.50 4.33 19.04
N GLU A 288 5.42 4.50 19.79
CA GLU A 288 4.09 4.74 19.23
C GLU A 288 4.01 6.18 18.69
N ALA A 289 3.53 6.34 17.45
CA ALA A 289 3.29 7.62 16.84
C ALA A 289 1.96 8.21 17.36
N SER A 290 2.01 9.46 17.83
CA SER A 290 0.81 10.26 18.08
C SER A 290 0.36 10.93 16.78
N TYR A 291 -0.94 10.93 16.49
CA TYR A 291 -1.50 11.54 15.29
C TYR A 291 -2.97 11.93 15.47
N GLU A 292 -3.44 12.83 14.62
CA GLU A 292 -4.85 13.22 14.53
C GLU A 292 -5.59 12.42 13.43
N LEU A 293 -6.82 12.00 13.69
CA LEU A 293 -7.71 11.52 12.63
C LEU A 293 -8.35 12.68 11.88
N ARG A 294 -8.17 12.65 10.56
CA ARG A 294 -8.79 13.56 9.60
C ARG A 294 -9.79 12.78 8.74
N PHE A 295 -10.79 13.49 8.24
CA PHE A 295 -11.83 12.90 7.39
C PHE A 295 -11.96 13.74 6.13
N LEU A 296 -11.96 13.07 4.99
CA LEU A 296 -12.19 13.65 3.67
C LEU A 296 -13.37 12.92 3.03
N PRO A 297 -14.17 13.59 2.18
CA PRO A 297 -15.20 12.89 1.44
C PRO A 297 -14.55 11.86 0.49
N PRO A 298 -15.17 10.70 0.24
CA PRO A 298 -14.66 9.71 -0.70
C PRO A 298 -14.37 10.26 -2.11
N SER A 299 -15.05 11.33 -2.53
CA SER A 299 -14.81 12.03 -3.78
C SER A 299 -13.56 12.93 -3.80
N ASP A 300 -12.90 13.14 -2.66
CA ASP A 300 -11.74 14.03 -2.57
C ASP A 300 -10.56 13.57 -3.46
N ALA A 301 -9.74 14.52 -3.91
CA ALA A 301 -8.56 14.26 -4.71
C ALA A 301 -7.58 13.25 -4.07
N PHE A 302 -7.43 13.23 -2.74
CA PHE A 302 -6.61 12.20 -2.10
C PHE A 302 -7.01 10.79 -2.54
N TYR A 303 -8.31 10.53 -2.70
CA TYR A 303 -8.83 9.24 -3.12
C TYR A 303 -8.92 9.11 -4.65
N THR A 304 -9.33 10.16 -5.35
CA THR A 304 -9.81 10.05 -6.76
C THR A 304 -8.94 10.76 -7.80
N PHE A 305 -7.79 11.33 -7.43
CA PHE A 305 -6.91 11.99 -8.38
C PHE A 305 -6.43 11.04 -9.48
N LYS A 306 -6.70 11.35 -10.75
CA LYS A 306 -6.29 10.56 -11.91
C LYS A 306 -4.87 10.84 -12.36
N GLY A 307 -4.33 12.01 -12.03
CA GLY A 307 -2.95 12.39 -12.35
C GLY A 307 -1.94 11.67 -11.44
N TYR A 308 -0.80 12.31 -11.21
CA TYR A 308 0.27 11.80 -10.35
C TYR A 308 0.36 12.64 -9.06
N LEU A 309 0.23 12.02 -7.89
CA LEU A 309 0.43 12.61 -6.56
C LEU A 309 1.90 12.49 -6.11
N GLY A 310 2.81 12.79 -7.01
CA GLY A 310 4.26 12.75 -6.84
C GLY A 310 4.96 13.01 -8.18
N ALA A 311 6.27 13.23 -8.14
CA ALA A 311 7.05 13.51 -9.33
C ALA A 311 7.00 12.35 -10.32
N ARG A 312 7.04 12.66 -11.61
CA ARG A 312 7.29 11.66 -12.65
C ARG A 312 8.79 11.47 -12.81
N ARG A 313 9.27 10.24 -12.71
CA ARG A 313 10.70 9.91 -12.72
C ARG A 313 10.98 8.93 -13.85
N ALA A 314 12.18 9.03 -14.42
CA ALA A 314 12.53 8.26 -15.62
C ALA A 314 12.63 6.74 -15.40
N LEU A 315 12.74 6.29 -14.14
CA LEU A 315 12.86 4.87 -13.80
C LEU A 315 11.51 4.32 -13.30
N PRO A 316 11.15 3.09 -13.69
CA PRO A 316 9.91 2.45 -13.26
C PRO A 316 9.77 2.41 -11.73
N GLY A 317 8.54 2.52 -11.24
CA GLY A 317 8.22 2.40 -9.82
C GLY A 317 8.65 3.61 -8.96
N ARG A 318 9.10 4.69 -9.60
CA ARG A 318 9.48 5.94 -8.94
C ARG A 318 8.48 7.08 -9.14
N ASP A 319 7.47 6.87 -9.97
CA ASP A 319 6.41 7.85 -10.21
C ASP A 319 5.51 7.97 -8.98
N GLY A 320 4.96 9.17 -8.75
CA GLY A 320 3.90 9.35 -7.78
C GLY A 320 2.65 8.53 -8.13
N PRO A 321 1.92 8.00 -7.13
CA PRO A 321 0.73 7.22 -7.38
C PRO A 321 -0.41 8.16 -7.82
N PRO A 322 -1.46 7.64 -8.46
CA PRO A 322 -2.74 8.35 -8.59
C PRO A 322 -3.41 8.55 -7.20
N GLY A 323 -4.71 8.74 -7.11
CA GLY A 323 -5.42 8.76 -5.82
C GLY A 323 -5.48 7.38 -5.17
N ALA A 324 -5.71 7.33 -3.85
CA ALA A 324 -5.72 6.09 -3.08
C ALA A 324 -6.80 5.06 -3.49
N ASN A 325 -7.85 5.47 -4.23
CA ASN A 325 -8.82 4.56 -4.82
C ASN A 325 -8.31 3.84 -6.06
N TYR A 326 -7.09 4.07 -6.52
CA TYR A 326 -6.47 3.39 -7.65
C TYR A 326 -5.44 2.35 -7.14
N ASN A 327 -5.88 1.50 -6.21
CA ASN A 327 -5.09 0.49 -5.51
C ASN A 327 -5.27 -0.96 -6.01
N ALA A 328 -6.07 -1.17 -7.05
CA ALA A 328 -6.46 -2.48 -7.59
C ALA A 328 -7.10 -2.29 -8.96
N ILE A 329 -6.98 -3.27 -9.84
CA ILE A 329 -7.63 -3.20 -11.15
C ILE A 329 -9.15 -3.25 -11.01
N PRO A 330 -9.93 -2.70 -11.97
CA PRO A 330 -11.39 -2.53 -11.86
C PRO A 330 -12.17 -3.78 -11.46
N ARG A 331 -11.83 -4.95 -12.02
CA ARG A 331 -12.51 -6.21 -11.71
C ARG A 331 -12.35 -6.64 -10.24
N PHE A 332 -11.23 -6.28 -9.63
CA PHE A 332 -10.93 -6.59 -8.22
C PHE A 332 -11.15 -5.39 -7.30
N LYS A 333 -11.76 -4.31 -7.80
CA LYS A 333 -12.09 -3.15 -6.96
C LYS A 333 -13.07 -3.41 -5.83
N PRO A 334 -14.12 -4.23 -5.98
CA PRO A 334 -15.00 -4.50 -4.85
C PRO A 334 -14.17 -5.05 -3.68
N LEU A 335 -14.32 -4.45 -2.50
CA LEU A 335 -13.46 -4.76 -1.35
C LEU A 335 -13.51 -6.25 -0.96
N GLY A 336 -14.64 -6.93 -1.19
CA GLY A 336 -14.73 -8.37 -0.98
C GLY A 336 -13.75 -9.19 -1.83
N TYR A 337 -13.44 -8.75 -3.07
CA TYR A 337 -12.39 -9.38 -3.86
C TYR A 337 -11.00 -9.07 -3.31
N GLN A 338 -10.75 -7.82 -2.93
CA GLN A 338 -9.45 -7.41 -2.35
C GLN A 338 -9.13 -8.20 -1.10
N ILE A 339 -10.07 -8.29 -0.15
CA ILE A 339 -9.92 -9.04 1.10
C ILE A 339 -9.65 -10.53 0.81
N ALA A 340 -10.44 -11.15 -0.07
CA ALA A 340 -10.28 -12.56 -0.39
C ALA A 340 -8.96 -12.87 -1.10
N LEU A 341 -8.60 -12.10 -2.14
CA LEU A 341 -7.34 -12.29 -2.88
C LEU A 341 -6.10 -12.06 -2.01
N SER A 342 -6.21 -11.20 -1.01
CA SER A 342 -5.12 -10.88 -0.09
C SER A 342 -5.10 -11.77 1.14
N TYR A 343 -6.06 -12.68 1.32
CA TYR A 343 -6.07 -13.61 2.45
C TYR A 343 -5.25 -14.85 2.11
N TRP A 344 -4.08 -14.95 2.72
CA TRP A 344 -3.17 -16.08 2.63
C TRP A 344 -2.24 -16.09 3.84
N ARG A 345 -1.76 -17.28 4.21
CA ARG A 345 -1.10 -17.49 5.51
C ARG A 345 0.32 -17.97 5.36
N GLU A 346 1.19 -17.40 6.19
CA GLU A 346 2.59 -17.81 6.27
C GLU A 346 2.67 -19.30 6.63
N GLY A 347 3.46 -20.04 5.85
CA GLY A 347 3.69 -21.48 6.03
C GLY A 347 2.53 -22.39 5.61
N ASN A 348 1.40 -21.88 5.13
CA ASN A 348 0.25 -22.73 4.83
C ASN A 348 0.35 -23.41 3.46
N ALA A 349 0.53 -24.73 3.47
CA ALA A 349 0.64 -25.58 2.28
C ALA A 349 -0.56 -25.47 1.32
N SER A 350 -1.77 -25.28 1.85
CA SER A 350 -2.97 -25.17 1.01
C SER A 350 -3.02 -23.85 0.25
N ASP A 351 -2.51 -22.76 0.83
CA ASP A 351 -2.44 -21.45 0.18
C ASP A 351 -1.36 -21.44 -0.91
N ILE A 352 -0.24 -22.12 -0.66
CA ILE A 352 0.81 -22.38 -1.66
C ILE A 352 0.25 -23.15 -2.87
N ALA A 353 -0.47 -24.25 -2.60
CA ALA A 353 -0.99 -25.12 -3.65
C ALA A 353 -2.12 -24.48 -4.47
N ALA A 354 -2.87 -23.55 -3.86
CA ALA A 354 -3.98 -22.86 -4.51
C ALA A 354 -3.55 -21.65 -5.35
N MET A 355 -2.30 -21.17 -5.21
CA MET A 355 -1.83 -19.99 -5.92
C MET A 355 -1.99 -20.16 -7.45
N PRO A 356 -2.55 -19.17 -8.17
CA PRO A 356 -2.57 -19.15 -9.61
C PRO A 356 -1.18 -19.47 -10.17
N LYS A 357 -1.11 -20.35 -11.15
CA LYS A 357 0.16 -20.72 -11.80
C LYS A 357 0.55 -19.70 -12.85
N THR A 358 -0.43 -18.91 -13.30
CA THR A 358 -0.26 -17.85 -14.28
C THR A 358 -0.88 -16.56 -13.78
N MET A 359 -0.56 -15.44 -14.45
CA MET A 359 -1.25 -14.18 -14.19
C MET A 359 -2.61 -14.09 -14.91
N ASP A 360 -3.28 -15.22 -15.15
CA ASP A 360 -4.58 -15.26 -15.81
C ASP A 360 -5.71 -14.85 -14.85
N TRP A 361 -6.56 -13.92 -15.30
CA TRP A 361 -7.70 -13.41 -14.56
C TRP A 361 -8.72 -14.47 -14.14
N VAL A 362 -8.88 -15.54 -14.92
CA VAL A 362 -9.77 -16.67 -14.59
C VAL A 362 -9.22 -17.41 -13.37
N GLU A 363 -7.91 -17.68 -13.35
CA GLU A 363 -7.25 -18.35 -12.22
C GLU A 363 -7.35 -17.49 -10.95
N TYR A 364 -7.14 -16.18 -11.05
CA TYR A 364 -7.32 -15.27 -9.91
C TYR A 364 -8.75 -15.24 -9.38
N GLY A 365 -9.76 -15.32 -10.27
CA GLY A 365 -11.15 -15.42 -9.85
C GLY A 365 -11.44 -16.68 -9.02
N ALA A 366 -10.93 -17.83 -9.46
CA ALA A 366 -11.05 -19.09 -8.74
C ALA A 366 -10.28 -19.06 -7.40
N PHE A 367 -9.07 -18.50 -7.40
CA PHE A 367 -8.28 -18.31 -6.18
C PHE A 367 -9.03 -17.42 -5.17
N ALA A 368 -9.61 -16.30 -5.61
CA ALA A 368 -10.41 -15.42 -4.76
C ALA A 368 -11.60 -16.15 -4.13
N GLN A 369 -12.29 -17.01 -4.88
CA GLN A 369 -13.41 -17.80 -4.35
C GLN A 369 -12.96 -18.76 -3.26
N GLY A 370 -11.89 -19.53 -3.52
CA GLY A 370 -11.33 -20.46 -2.53
C GLY A 370 -10.83 -19.76 -1.27
N GLN A 371 -10.17 -18.61 -1.41
CA GLN A 371 -9.74 -17.83 -0.25
C GLN A 371 -10.91 -17.16 0.49
N ALA A 372 -11.98 -16.77 -0.20
CA ALA A 372 -13.17 -16.24 0.45
C ALA A 372 -13.88 -17.28 1.33
N GLU A 373 -13.94 -18.54 0.87
CA GLU A 373 -14.47 -19.65 1.68
C GLU A 373 -13.64 -19.88 2.94
N LYS A 374 -12.32 -19.95 2.80
CA LYS A 374 -11.39 -20.06 3.93
C LYS A 374 -11.52 -18.90 4.90
N PHE A 375 -11.55 -17.67 4.39
CA PHE A 375 -11.71 -16.47 5.20
C PHE A 375 -13.00 -16.51 6.02
N ARG A 376 -14.14 -16.80 5.39
CA ARG A 376 -15.44 -16.91 6.10
C ARG A 376 -15.40 -17.98 7.18
N HIS A 377 -14.89 -19.17 6.85
CA HIS A 377 -14.78 -20.28 7.80
C HIS A 377 -13.93 -19.87 9.00
N ASN A 378 -12.70 -19.40 8.76
CA ASN A 378 -11.79 -19.01 9.82
C ASN A 378 -12.31 -17.81 10.63
N ALA A 379 -12.96 -16.82 9.99
CA ALA A 379 -13.58 -15.69 10.68
C ALA A 379 -14.70 -16.14 11.63
N ALA A 380 -15.52 -17.12 11.23
CA ALA A 380 -16.54 -17.69 12.12
C ALA A 380 -15.92 -18.44 13.32
N CYS A 381 -14.79 -19.10 13.10
CA CYS A 381 -14.07 -19.85 14.13
C CYS A 381 -13.40 -18.94 15.16
N PHE A 382 -12.58 -17.99 14.71
CA PHE A 382 -11.90 -17.05 15.61
C PHE A 382 -12.83 -15.98 16.18
N GLY A 383 -13.92 -15.67 15.47
CA GLY A 383 -14.99 -14.80 15.94
C GLY A 383 -15.87 -15.42 17.04
N GLY A 384 -15.60 -16.66 17.49
CA GLY A 384 -16.37 -17.32 18.55
C GLY A 384 -17.77 -17.75 18.14
N GLY A 385 -18.06 -17.80 16.84
CA GLY A 385 -19.34 -18.28 16.30
C GLY A 385 -19.43 -19.80 16.21
N LEU A 386 -18.30 -20.51 16.25
CA LEU A 386 -18.23 -21.97 16.19
C LEU A 386 -17.39 -22.52 17.36
N SER A 387 -18.01 -23.30 18.25
CA SER A 387 -17.28 -24.11 19.22
C SER A 387 -16.64 -25.32 18.52
N ASN A 388 -15.41 -25.67 18.89
CA ASN A 388 -14.64 -26.80 18.32
C ASN A 388 -14.32 -26.70 16.82
N CYS A 389 -14.11 -25.50 16.28
CA CYS A 389 -13.65 -25.35 14.91
C CYS A 389 -12.13 -25.55 14.80
N SER A 390 -11.69 -26.30 13.79
CA SER A 390 -10.31 -26.29 13.30
C SER A 390 -10.18 -25.28 12.14
N PRO A 391 -9.24 -24.32 12.21
CA PRO A 391 -8.92 -23.46 11.07
C PRO A 391 -8.54 -24.30 9.85
N GLN A 392 -9.03 -23.93 8.67
CA GLN A 392 -8.84 -24.69 7.42
C GLN A 392 -7.46 -24.53 6.81
#